data_AF-A0A7X7TR83-F1
#
_entry.id   AF-A0A7X7TR83-F1
#
_cell.length_a   1.000
_cell.length_b   1.000
_cell.length_c   1.000
_cell.angle_alpha   90.00
_cell.angle_beta   90.00
_cell.angle_gamma   90.00
#
_symmetry.space_group_name_H-M   'P 1'
#
loop_
_entity.id
_entity.type
_entity.pdbx_description
1 polymer ?
#
loop_
_entity_poly.entity_id
_entity_poly.type
_entity_poly.pdbx_seq_one_letter_code
_entity_poly.pdbx_strand_id
1 'polypeptide(L)'
;MYIEREKKYLIDEKLARKLVEKSVVKLGVVQWYLDTCSFDIEKGMTNCRIRYTVDENGNEEWVSAFKSTLTEDFTRHEEEERIEMSADMFETLAFKPVVAKIRYYLLFKPAEVVLDEFIELDQPYRVPVKYLAEIETQEPFEEYERMFELNAPLSLEEFERYINKNFAVESKLPPREIIDIVNERLKKLKKK
;
A
#
# COMPACT_ATOMS: atom_id res chain seq x y z
N MET A 1 16.45 -7.18 -4.39
CA MET A 1 16.75 -6.18 -3.35
C MET A 1 16.98 -4.84 -4.02
N TYR A 2 16.14 -3.86 -3.72
CA TYR A 2 16.19 -2.49 -4.24
C TYR A 2 16.26 -1.52 -3.06
N ILE A 3 16.95 -0.38 -3.22
CA ILE A 3 16.94 0.70 -2.24
C ILE A 3 15.88 1.70 -2.68
N GLU A 4 14.79 1.78 -1.95
CA GLU A 4 13.75 2.79 -2.13
C GLU A 4 14.13 4.04 -1.36
N ARG A 5 13.79 5.22 -1.90
CA ARG A 5 13.84 6.50 -1.17
C ARG A 5 12.45 7.13 -1.21
N GLU A 6 11.75 7.22 -0.09
CA GLU A 6 10.33 7.56 -0.08
C GLU A 6 9.90 8.62 0.95
N LYS A 7 8.90 9.43 0.60
CA LYS A 7 8.20 10.32 1.54
C LYS A 7 6.70 10.08 1.47
N LYS A 8 6.04 10.26 2.62
CA LYS A 8 4.58 10.12 2.79
C LYS A 8 3.95 11.47 3.16
N TYR A 9 2.70 11.66 2.77
CA TYR A 9 1.95 12.90 2.98
C TYR A 9 0.51 12.56 3.34
N LEU A 10 -0.03 13.15 4.41
CA LEU A 10 -1.46 13.09 4.69
C LEU A 10 -2.21 14.04 3.76
N ILE A 11 -3.26 13.53 3.12
CA ILE A 11 -3.99 14.27 2.09
C ILE A 11 -5.43 14.50 2.53
N ASP A 12 -5.89 15.74 2.40
CA ASP A 12 -7.28 16.08 2.65
C ASP A 12 -8.18 15.64 1.48
N GLU A 13 -9.49 15.58 1.74
CA GLU A 13 -10.50 15.18 0.75
C GLU A 13 -10.46 16.04 -0.53
N LYS A 14 -10.15 17.34 -0.41
CA LYS A 14 -10.20 18.27 -1.54
C LYS A 14 -9.05 18.00 -2.50
N LEU A 15 -7.83 17.86 -1.98
CA LEU A 15 -6.66 17.53 -2.78
C LEU A 15 -6.75 16.09 -3.31
N ALA A 16 -7.20 15.13 -2.48
CA ALA A 16 -7.36 13.74 -2.89
C ALA A 16 -8.24 13.62 -4.14
N ARG A 17 -9.38 14.32 -4.21
CA ARG A 17 -10.25 14.33 -5.40
C ARG A 17 -9.54 14.81 -6.66
N LYS A 18 -8.78 15.90 -6.58
CA LYS A 18 -7.99 16.40 -7.71
C LYS A 18 -6.95 15.37 -8.17
N LEU A 19 -6.28 14.70 -7.23
CA LEU A 19 -5.26 13.72 -7.54
C LEU A 19 -5.87 12.45 -8.13
N VAL A 20 -7.01 11.99 -7.63
CA VAL A 20 -7.78 10.88 -8.22
C VAL A 20 -8.12 11.16 -9.69
N GLU A 21 -8.56 12.38 -10.02
CA GLU A 21 -8.86 12.79 -11.40
C GLU A 21 -7.61 12.80 -12.31
N LYS A 22 -6.43 13.07 -11.73
CA LYS A 22 -5.14 13.04 -12.45
C LYS A 22 -4.54 11.64 -12.57
N SER A 23 -5.10 10.65 -11.90
CA SER A 23 -4.52 9.30 -11.88
C SER A 23 -4.55 8.65 -13.27
N VAL A 24 -3.42 8.08 -13.65
CA VAL A 24 -3.24 7.40 -14.94
C VAL A 24 -3.64 5.92 -14.85
N VAL A 25 -3.50 5.32 -13.67
CA VAL A 25 -3.83 3.91 -13.40
C VAL A 25 -4.39 3.80 -11.99
N LYS A 26 -5.35 2.89 -11.83
CA LYS A 26 -5.93 2.54 -10.53
C LYS A 26 -5.73 1.06 -10.28
N LEU A 27 -5.27 0.71 -9.09
CA LEU A 27 -5.14 -0.66 -8.62
C LEU A 27 -5.92 -0.85 -7.34
N GLY A 28 -6.71 -1.92 -7.26
CA GLY A 28 -7.16 -2.43 -5.98
C GLY A 28 -6.02 -3.14 -5.28
N VAL A 29 -5.84 -2.91 -3.99
CA VAL A 29 -4.75 -3.50 -3.21
C VAL A 29 -5.29 -4.05 -1.90
N VAL A 30 -4.95 -5.30 -1.60
CA VAL A 30 -5.12 -5.89 -0.27
C VAL A 30 -3.78 -6.40 0.21
N GLN A 31 -3.41 -6.08 1.44
CA GLN A 31 -2.11 -6.41 2.00
C GLN A 31 -2.26 -6.98 3.41
N TRP A 32 -1.83 -8.22 3.60
CA TRP A 32 -1.75 -8.88 4.90
C TRP A 32 -0.33 -8.87 5.44
N TYR A 33 -0.19 -8.75 6.76
CA TYR A 33 1.11 -8.77 7.44
C TYR A 33 1.29 -10.06 8.21
N LEU A 34 2.48 -10.63 8.05
CA LEU A 34 2.87 -11.86 8.72
C LEU A 34 4.04 -11.59 9.64
N ASP A 35 4.07 -12.32 10.75
CA ASP A 35 5.13 -12.20 11.74
C ASP A 35 6.48 -12.67 11.18
N THR A 36 6.44 -13.69 10.33
CA THR A 36 7.58 -14.23 9.58
C THR A 36 7.15 -14.62 8.17
N CYS A 37 8.06 -14.49 7.20
CA CYS A 37 7.92 -15.19 5.92
C CYS A 37 8.30 -16.66 6.15
N SER A 38 7.35 -17.53 6.51
CA SER A 38 7.61 -18.94 6.84
C SER A 38 8.10 -19.82 5.68
N PHE A 39 8.55 -19.23 4.58
CA PHE A 39 9.16 -19.92 3.43
C PHE A 39 10.69 -19.74 3.35
N ASP A 40 11.29 -18.91 4.23
CA ASP A 40 12.74 -18.70 4.27
C ASP A 40 13.18 -18.40 5.73
N ILE A 41 13.07 -19.43 6.59
CA ILE A 41 13.30 -19.35 8.06
C ILE A 41 14.73 -18.87 8.40
N GLU A 42 15.69 -19.03 7.49
CA GLU A 42 17.10 -18.69 7.73
C GLU A 42 17.40 -17.19 7.81
N LYS A 43 16.52 -16.31 7.31
CA LYS A 43 16.83 -14.88 7.21
C LYS A 43 16.35 -14.00 8.36
N GLY A 44 15.59 -14.54 9.33
CA GLY A 44 15.12 -13.75 10.48
C GLY A 44 14.33 -12.48 10.08
N MET A 45 13.76 -12.48 8.88
CA MET A 45 13.12 -11.31 8.27
C MET A 45 11.77 -11.04 8.94
N THR A 46 11.74 -9.96 9.73
CA THR A 46 10.53 -9.40 10.36
C THR A 46 9.95 -8.32 9.42
N ASN A 47 8.62 -8.17 9.31
CA ASN A 47 7.91 -7.31 8.34
C ASN A 47 7.60 -7.94 6.97
N CYS A 48 7.18 -9.20 6.98
CA CYS A 48 6.67 -9.88 5.80
C CYS A 48 5.25 -9.39 5.46
N ARG A 49 4.94 -9.25 4.16
CA ARG A 49 3.59 -9.00 3.68
C ARG A 49 3.24 -9.88 2.49
N ILE A 50 2.00 -10.35 2.44
CA ILE A 50 1.39 -10.86 1.22
C ILE A 50 0.49 -9.76 0.66
N ARG A 51 0.73 -9.37 -0.59
CA ARG A 51 -0.01 -8.33 -1.30
C ARG A 51 -0.74 -8.94 -2.49
N TYR A 52 -2.06 -8.75 -2.51
CA TYR A 52 -2.90 -8.93 -3.68
C TYR A 52 -3.09 -7.58 -4.37
N THR A 53 -2.98 -7.57 -5.69
CA THR A 53 -3.35 -6.43 -6.53
C THR A 53 -4.27 -6.86 -7.65
N VAL A 54 -5.13 -5.93 -8.07
CA VAL A 54 -6.03 -6.10 -9.22
C VAL A 54 -6.15 -4.80 -10.00
N ASP A 55 -6.07 -4.87 -11.32
CA ASP A 55 -6.23 -3.70 -12.19
C ASP A 55 -7.68 -3.49 -12.67
N GLU A 56 -7.93 -2.39 -13.36
CA GLU A 56 -9.25 -2.06 -13.93
C GLU A 56 -9.73 -3.04 -15.04
N ASN A 57 -8.86 -3.95 -15.48
CA ASN A 57 -9.17 -5.01 -16.44
C ASN A 57 -9.42 -6.37 -15.76
N GLY A 58 -9.21 -6.47 -14.45
CA GLY A 58 -9.36 -7.70 -13.68
C GLY A 58 -8.11 -8.60 -13.72
N ASN A 59 -6.96 -8.07 -14.13
CA ASN A 59 -5.69 -8.80 -14.01
C ASN A 59 -5.27 -8.81 -12.54
N GLU A 60 -5.08 -10.00 -11.98
CA GLU A 60 -4.72 -10.22 -10.59
C GLU A 60 -3.25 -10.58 -10.44
N GLU A 61 -2.62 -10.12 -9.36
CA GLU A 61 -1.26 -10.49 -9.02
C GLU A 61 -1.11 -10.67 -7.51
N TRP A 62 -0.30 -11.65 -7.12
CA TRP A 62 0.05 -11.93 -5.74
C TRP A 62 1.56 -11.82 -5.56
N VAL A 63 1.97 -11.06 -4.56
CA VAL A 63 3.37 -10.77 -4.25
C VAL A 63 3.63 -11.00 -2.78
N SER A 64 4.68 -11.74 -2.46
CA SER A 64 5.33 -11.72 -1.15
C SER A 64 6.36 -10.61 -1.15
N ALA A 65 6.35 -9.76 -0.13
CA ALA A 65 7.30 -8.67 -0.01
C ALA A 65 7.83 -8.51 1.40
N PHE A 66 9.07 -8.03 1.48
CA PHE A 66 9.78 -7.70 2.71
C PHE A 66 10.31 -6.27 2.59
N LYS A 67 10.15 -5.47 3.66
CA LYS A 67 10.76 -4.15 3.77
C LYS A 67 11.57 -4.02 5.05
N SER A 68 12.79 -3.49 4.93
CA SER A 68 13.58 -3.08 6.11
C SER A 68 13.01 -1.82 6.74
N THR A 69 13.47 -1.51 7.96
CA THR A 69 13.22 -0.22 8.60
C THR A 69 13.76 0.94 7.76
N LEU A 70 13.09 2.09 7.84
CA LEU A 70 13.52 3.32 7.20
C LEU A 70 14.76 3.90 7.90
N THR A 71 15.73 4.36 7.12
CA THR A 71 16.88 5.12 7.60
C THR A 71 16.60 6.62 7.60
N GLU A 72 17.46 7.42 8.24
CA GLU A 72 17.26 8.87 8.40
C GLU A 72 17.17 9.65 7.07
N ASP A 73 17.77 9.11 6.01
CA ASP A 73 17.74 9.68 4.65
C ASP A 73 16.51 9.23 3.83
N PHE A 74 15.51 8.63 4.50
CA PHE A 74 14.29 8.09 3.92
C PHE A 74 14.52 6.89 3.00
N THR A 75 15.63 6.16 3.18
CA THR A 75 15.89 4.95 2.41
C THR A 75 15.52 3.67 3.13
N ARG A 76 15.23 2.60 2.38
CA ARG A 76 15.03 1.24 2.91
C ARG A 76 15.21 0.19 1.82
N HIS A 77 15.44 -1.05 2.24
CA HIS A 77 15.52 -2.20 1.35
C HIS A 77 14.12 -2.81 1.15
N GLU A 78 13.75 -3.06 -0.10
CA GLU A 78 12.63 -3.94 -0.45
C GLU A 78 13.08 -5.16 -1.27
N GLU A 79 12.49 -6.31 -0.94
CA GLU A 79 12.52 -7.54 -1.73
C GLU A 79 11.08 -7.97 -2.03
N GLU A 80 10.79 -8.27 -3.29
CA GLU A 80 9.48 -8.75 -3.74
C GLU A 80 9.63 -10.01 -4.59
N GLU A 81 8.71 -10.95 -4.43
CA GLU A 81 8.60 -12.17 -5.22
C GLU A 81 7.14 -12.46 -5.58
N ARG A 82 6.87 -12.82 -6.83
CA ARG A 82 5.55 -13.29 -7.26
C ARG A 82 5.27 -14.67 -6.69
N ILE A 83 4.07 -14.87 -6.18
CA ILE A 83 3.66 -16.13 -5.57
C ILE A 83 2.34 -16.63 -6.15
N GLU A 84 2.10 -17.93 -6.03
CA GLU A 84 0.80 -18.55 -6.30
C GLU A 84 0.07 -18.83 -4.98
N MET A 85 -1.23 -18.55 -4.94
CA MET A 85 -2.03 -18.75 -3.72
C MET A 85 -2.57 -20.18 -3.62
N SER A 86 -2.30 -20.83 -2.50
CA SER A 86 -2.94 -22.10 -2.11
C SER A 86 -4.15 -21.88 -1.19
N ALA A 87 -4.98 -22.91 -1.01
CA ALA A 87 -6.10 -22.88 -0.05
C ALA A 87 -5.59 -22.63 1.38
N ASP A 88 -4.53 -23.31 1.80
CA ASP A 88 -3.92 -23.17 3.13
C ASP A 88 -3.40 -21.75 3.38
N MET A 89 -2.92 -21.06 2.34
CA MET A 89 -2.53 -19.65 2.45
C MET A 89 -3.74 -18.77 2.74
N PHE A 90 -4.88 -18.97 2.07
CA PHE A 90 -6.11 -18.23 2.36
C PHE A 90 -6.57 -18.43 3.82
N GLU A 91 -6.48 -19.65 4.34
CA GLU A 91 -6.80 -19.93 5.75
C GLU A 91 -5.84 -19.20 6.69
N THR A 92 -4.54 -19.18 6.36
CA THR A 92 -3.52 -18.46 7.13
C THR A 92 -3.81 -16.96 7.17
N LEU A 93 -4.18 -16.35 6.03
CA LEU A 93 -4.45 -14.92 5.92
C LEU A 93 -5.68 -14.46 6.71
N ALA A 94 -6.63 -15.36 6.98
CA ALA A 94 -7.89 -15.03 7.67
C ALA A 94 -7.69 -14.46 9.08
N PHE A 95 -6.54 -14.71 9.71
CA PHE A 95 -6.22 -14.27 11.06
C PHE A 95 -5.08 -13.25 11.11
N LYS A 96 -4.71 -12.68 9.96
CA LYS A 96 -3.58 -11.76 9.87
C LYS A 96 -4.05 -10.31 9.71
N PRO A 97 -3.34 -9.34 10.33
CA PRO A 97 -3.63 -7.93 10.13
C PRO A 97 -3.61 -7.59 8.65
N VAL A 98 -4.59 -6.80 8.21
CA VAL A 98 -4.82 -6.47 6.80
C VAL A 98 -5.05 -4.98 6.59
N VAL A 99 -4.67 -4.52 5.41
CA VAL A 99 -4.98 -3.21 4.86
C VAL A 99 -5.59 -3.39 3.47
N ALA A 100 -6.70 -2.71 3.22
CA ALA A 100 -7.37 -2.66 1.93
C ALA A 100 -7.43 -1.21 1.43
N LYS A 101 -7.12 -0.99 0.15
CA LYS A 101 -7.08 0.34 -0.44
C LYS A 101 -7.25 0.32 -1.96
N ILE A 102 -7.58 1.48 -2.52
CA ILE A 102 -7.36 1.78 -3.94
C ILE A 102 -6.10 2.62 -4.05
N ARG A 103 -5.15 2.17 -4.87
CA ARG A 103 -3.94 2.90 -5.20
C ARG A 103 -4.12 3.58 -6.56
N TYR A 104 -3.96 4.90 -6.57
CA TYR A 104 -4.03 5.75 -7.74
C TYR A 104 -2.60 6.16 -8.12
N TYR A 105 -2.11 5.65 -9.25
CA TYR A 105 -0.83 6.07 -9.79
C TYR A 105 -0.98 7.42 -10.49
N LEU A 106 -0.22 8.40 -10.02
CA LEU A 106 -0.15 9.74 -10.61
C LEU A 106 1.02 9.82 -11.59
N LEU A 107 2.12 9.10 -11.30
CA LEU A 107 3.30 8.97 -12.14
C LEU A 107 4.01 7.64 -11.87
N PHE A 108 4.56 7.02 -12.91
CA PHE A 108 5.35 5.77 -12.80
C PHE A 108 6.86 5.97 -12.98
N LYS A 109 7.25 6.91 -13.84
CA LYS A 109 8.63 7.25 -14.15
C LYS A 109 8.73 8.76 -14.45
N PRO A 110 9.83 9.44 -14.08
CA PRO A 110 11.04 8.89 -13.45
C PRO A 110 10.90 8.55 -11.96
N ALA A 111 9.85 9.04 -11.30
CA ALA A 111 9.45 8.68 -9.94
C ALA A 111 8.14 7.89 -9.94
N GLU A 112 7.94 7.10 -8.89
CA GLU A 112 6.62 6.56 -8.55
C GLU A 112 5.92 7.54 -7.60
N VAL A 113 4.81 8.11 -8.05
CA VAL A 113 3.97 8.98 -7.23
C VAL A 113 2.58 8.37 -7.17
N VAL A 114 2.12 8.08 -5.96
CA VAL A 114 0.84 7.41 -5.74
C VAL A 114 0.01 8.13 -4.69
N LEU A 115 -1.30 7.99 -4.83
CA LEU A 115 -2.28 8.31 -3.79
C LEU A 115 -2.97 7.01 -3.39
N ASP A 116 -2.98 6.70 -2.10
CA ASP A 116 -3.72 5.58 -1.53
C ASP A 116 -5.02 6.09 -0.89
N GLU A 117 -6.16 5.55 -1.31
CA GLU A 117 -7.46 5.69 -0.62
C GLU A 117 -7.75 4.43 0.17
N PHE A 118 -7.72 4.53 1.49
CA PHE A 118 -7.95 3.40 2.38
C PHE A 118 -9.44 3.07 2.46
N ILE A 119 -9.73 1.77 2.37
CA ILE A 119 -11.07 1.22 2.48
C ILE A 119 -11.20 0.67 3.90
N GLU A 120 -12.12 1.23 4.67
CA GLU A 120 -12.51 0.66 5.96
C GLU A 120 -13.22 -0.67 5.74
N LEU A 121 -12.85 -1.69 6.53
CA LEU A 121 -13.43 -3.03 6.46
C LEU A 121 -14.60 -3.15 7.47
N ASP A 122 -14.58 -4.16 8.32
CA ASP A 122 -15.53 -4.39 9.41
C ASP A 122 -15.18 -3.62 10.69
N GLN A 123 -14.03 -2.94 10.72
CA GLN A 123 -13.59 -2.09 11.82
C GLN A 123 -12.66 -0.98 11.31
N PRO A 124 -12.59 0.17 12.02
CA PRO A 124 -11.70 1.26 11.66
C PRO A 124 -10.23 0.88 11.81
N TYR A 125 -9.37 1.49 10.99
CA TYR A 125 -7.92 1.37 11.14
C TYR A 125 -7.45 1.91 12.49
N ARG A 126 -6.35 1.33 13.03
CA ARG A 126 -5.80 1.73 14.34
C ARG A 126 -5.35 3.20 14.37
N VAL A 127 -5.01 3.73 13.20
CA VAL A 127 -4.72 5.15 12.98
C VAL A 127 -5.74 5.68 11.98
N PRO A 128 -6.44 6.79 12.27
CA PRO A 128 -7.35 7.41 11.32
C PRO A 128 -6.59 7.88 10.07
N VAL A 129 -6.81 7.20 8.96
CA VAL A 129 -6.24 7.56 7.67
C VAL A 129 -7.25 7.24 6.58
N LYS A 130 -7.51 8.21 5.71
CA LYS A 130 -8.38 8.02 4.53
C LYS A 130 -7.58 8.13 3.25
N TYR A 131 -6.70 9.12 3.17
CA TYR A 131 -5.83 9.35 2.03
C TYR A 131 -4.39 9.57 2.46
N LEU A 132 -3.48 8.90 1.77
CA LEU A 132 -2.04 9.06 1.94
C LEU A 132 -1.38 9.10 0.57
N ALA A 133 -0.60 10.15 0.29
CA ALA A 133 0.25 10.16 -0.90
C ALA A 133 1.65 9.69 -0.55
N GLU A 134 2.32 9.08 -1.53
CA GLU A 134 3.70 8.61 -1.43
C GLU A 134 4.45 9.01 -2.70
N ILE A 135 5.69 9.48 -2.51
CA ILE A 135 6.65 9.72 -3.58
C ILE A 135 7.82 8.80 -3.31
N GLU A 136 8.14 7.93 -4.26
CA GLU A 136 9.35 7.13 -4.29
C GLU A 136 10.24 7.60 -5.45
N THR A 137 11.44 8.06 -5.15
CA THR A 137 12.33 8.63 -6.17
C THR A 137 13.79 8.71 -5.75
N GLN A 138 14.69 8.53 -6.72
CA GLN A 138 16.12 8.81 -6.58
C GLN A 138 16.47 10.28 -6.88
N GLU A 139 15.51 11.06 -7.38
CA GLU A 139 15.66 12.47 -7.70
C GLU A 139 15.22 13.38 -6.52
N PRO A 140 15.44 14.70 -6.59
CA PRO A 140 14.90 15.62 -5.58
C PRO A 140 13.37 15.54 -5.47
N PHE A 141 12.85 15.48 -4.24
CA PHE A 141 11.40 15.35 -4.00
C PHE A 141 10.63 16.61 -4.42
N GLU A 142 11.29 17.76 -4.35
CA GLU A 142 10.68 19.09 -4.47
C GLU A 142 10.02 19.32 -5.84
N GLU A 143 10.52 18.65 -6.89
CA GLU A 143 9.91 18.69 -8.21
C GLU A 143 8.52 18.04 -8.21
N TYR A 144 8.43 16.83 -7.68
CA TYR A 144 7.21 16.04 -7.60
C TYR A 144 6.23 16.62 -6.57
N GLU A 145 6.74 17.10 -5.44
CA GLU A 145 5.96 17.81 -4.42
C GLU A 145 5.22 19.02 -5.03
N ARG A 146 5.93 19.85 -5.81
CA ARG A 146 5.30 20.99 -6.52
C ARG A 146 4.32 20.54 -7.59
N MET A 147 4.65 19.50 -8.36
CA MET A 147 3.80 18.99 -9.44
C MET A 147 2.43 18.51 -8.94
N PHE A 148 2.40 17.91 -7.74
CA PHE A 148 1.21 17.30 -7.15
C PHE A 148 0.65 18.07 -5.93
N GLU A 149 1.11 19.30 -5.68
CA GLU A 149 0.66 20.16 -4.57
C GLU A 149 0.87 19.53 -3.17
N LEU A 150 1.93 18.72 -2.99
CA LEU A 150 2.26 18.02 -1.74
C LEU A 150 3.20 18.86 -0.87
N ASN A 151 2.65 19.58 0.11
CA ASN A 151 3.39 20.64 0.82
C ASN A 151 3.86 20.29 2.25
N ALA A 152 3.38 19.19 2.82
CA ALA A 152 3.64 18.82 4.21
C ALA A 152 4.02 17.34 4.31
N PRO A 153 5.30 16.99 4.05
CA PRO A 153 5.76 15.62 4.26
C PRO A 153 5.65 15.27 5.73
N LEU A 154 5.34 14.00 5.99
CA LEU A 154 5.41 13.45 7.33
C LEU A 154 6.86 13.51 7.86
N SER A 155 7.01 13.86 9.13
CA SER A 155 8.27 13.64 9.85
C SER A 155 8.60 12.15 9.93
N LEU A 156 9.84 11.79 10.29
CA LEU A 156 10.24 10.38 10.44
C LEU A 156 9.38 9.62 11.48
N GLU A 157 9.04 10.27 12.60
CA GLU A 157 8.18 9.68 13.63
C GLU A 157 6.76 9.44 13.11
N GLU A 158 6.19 10.43 12.42
CA GLU A 158 4.87 10.27 11.81
C GLU A 158 4.91 9.22 10.70
N PHE A 159 5.97 9.19 9.90
CA PHE A 159 6.14 8.21 8.85
C PHE A 159 6.05 6.80 9.42
N GLU A 160 6.81 6.50 10.47
CA GLU A 160 6.77 5.20 11.16
C GLU A 160 5.34 4.87 11.62
N ARG A 161 4.63 5.83 12.22
CA ARG A 161 3.22 5.65 12.61
C ARG A 161 2.30 5.33 11.42
N TYR A 162 2.56 5.92 10.24
CA TYR A 162 1.80 5.73 9.01
C TYR A 162 2.42 4.69 8.06
N ILE A 163 3.29 3.81 8.55
CA ILE A 163 3.60 2.57 7.85
C ILE A 163 2.38 1.67 7.93
N ASN A 164 1.98 1.11 6.78
CA ASN A 164 0.75 0.33 6.65
C ASN A 164 0.63 -0.81 7.70
N LYS A 165 1.74 -1.42 8.14
CA LYS A 165 1.76 -2.46 9.19
C LYS A 165 1.19 -1.95 10.51
N ASN A 166 1.51 -0.70 10.88
CA ASN A 166 1.22 -0.16 12.20
C ASN A 166 -0.26 0.21 12.37
N PHE A 167 -0.96 0.48 11.26
CA PHE A 167 -2.39 0.73 11.29
C PHE A 167 -3.27 -0.41 10.76
N ALA A 168 -2.67 -1.50 10.27
CA ALA A 168 -3.38 -2.71 9.84
C ALA A 168 -4.30 -3.28 10.94
N VAL A 169 -5.38 -3.92 10.52
CA VAL A 169 -6.45 -4.40 11.41
C VAL A 169 -6.69 -5.90 11.26
N GLU A 170 -7.05 -6.56 12.35
CA GLU A 170 -7.44 -7.98 12.33
C GLU A 170 -8.93 -8.10 11.97
N SER A 171 -9.22 -8.04 10.67
CA SER A 171 -10.59 -8.13 10.15
C SER A 171 -11.21 -9.50 10.44
N LYS A 172 -12.51 -9.54 10.73
CA LYS A 172 -13.29 -10.78 10.81
C LYS A 172 -13.77 -11.27 9.44
N LEU A 173 -13.60 -10.46 8.40
CA LEU A 173 -14.00 -10.81 7.05
C LEU A 173 -13.03 -11.85 6.47
N PRO A 174 -13.52 -12.90 5.79
CA PRO A 174 -12.67 -13.81 5.05
C PRO A 174 -11.85 -13.06 3.99
N PRO A 175 -10.61 -13.48 3.68
CA PRO A 175 -9.76 -12.79 2.71
C PRO A 175 -10.40 -12.60 1.32
N ARG A 176 -11.21 -13.56 0.86
CA ARG A 176 -11.95 -13.46 -0.41
C ARG A 176 -12.99 -12.34 -0.38
N GLU A 177 -13.68 -12.15 0.74
CA GLU A 177 -14.66 -11.06 0.89
C GLU A 177 -13.98 -9.69 0.88
N ILE A 178 -12.80 -9.58 1.51
CA ILE A 178 -11.98 -8.36 1.47
C ILE A 178 -11.57 -8.03 0.03
N ILE A 179 -11.12 -9.04 -0.73
CA ILE A 179 -10.79 -8.91 -2.15
C ILE A 179 -12.02 -8.43 -2.94
N ASP A 180 -13.18 -9.03 -2.71
CA ASP A 180 -14.42 -8.66 -3.38
C ASP A 180 -14.83 -7.20 -3.09
N ILE A 181 -14.67 -6.73 -1.85
CA ILE A 181 -14.90 -5.32 -1.48
C ILE A 181 -14.01 -4.39 -2.30
N VAL A 182 -12.72 -4.70 -2.39
CA VAL A 182 -11.77 -3.91 -3.19
C VAL A 182 -12.12 -3.93 -4.67
N ASN A 183 -12.44 -5.11 -5.21
CA ASN A 183 -12.82 -5.29 -6.60
C ASN A 183 -14.08 -4.51 -6.97
N GLU A 184 -15.11 -4.57 -6.13
CA GLU A 184 -16.34 -3.82 -6.33
C GLU A 184 -16.13 -2.31 -6.20
N ARG A 185 -15.24 -1.87 -5.31
CA ARG A 185 -14.85 -0.46 -5.21
C ARG A 185 -14.15 0.00 -6.49
N LEU A 186 -13.19 -0.77 -7.01
CA LEU A 186 -12.46 -0.46 -8.23
C LEU A 186 -13.40 -0.39 -9.45
N LYS A 187 -14.29 -1.37 -9.62
CA LYS A 187 -15.29 -1.38 -10.70
C LYS A 187 -16.22 -0.16 -10.69
N LYS A 188 -16.58 0.35 -9.51
CA LYS A 188 -17.41 1.56 -9.38
C LYS A 188 -16.68 2.82 -9.85
N LEU A 189 -15.35 2.85 -9.77
CA LEU A 189 -14.55 3.98 -10.25
C LEU A 189 -14.45 4.01 -11.78
N LYS A 190 -14.44 2.84 -12.44
CA LYS A 190 -14.44 2.74 -13.92
C LYS A 190 -15.73 3.23 -14.58
N LYS A 191 -16.85 3.25 -13.84
CA LYS A 191 -18.18 3.64 -14.36
C LYS A 191 -18.47 5.14 -14.28
N LYS A 192 -17.57 5.95 -13.74
CA LYS A 192 -17.68 7.41 -13.65
C LYS A 192 -16.82 8.08 -14.71
#